data_AF-A0A1J7GSE1-F1
#
_entry.id   AF-A0A1J7GSE1-F1
#
_cell.length_a   1.000
_cell.length_b   1.000
_cell.length_c   1.000
_cell.angle_alpha   90.00
_cell.angle_beta   90.00
_cell.angle_gamma   90.00
#
_symmetry.space_group_name_H-M   'P 1'
#
loop_
_entity.id
_entity.type
_entity.pdbx_description
1 polymer ?
#
loop_
_entity_poly.entity_id
_entity_poly.type
_entity_poly.pdbx_seq_one_letter_code
_entity_poly.pdbx_strand_id
1 'polypeptide(L)'
;MDVTTSNTSFSTPSTFSYIFSKHISNFTLHFSLIHNKTHSLKISTSLSNSSPTPSAASTTATVVTDSSTTATIVTDSSATDTSAITAAIAPAIAVVAAAKPIVSRFAYNEPRKGADILIEALERQGVTIVFAYPDGTSLEIHQALTRSTIIRNILPFHEQDGVFTTEGYARSSGLAEVCMSTSGPGATNLISGLADAMMDNISVVKEAFMLAISGRPGHVLIDIPKYVQQQLATPKFETPIGLSGYLSRLPKIPNERLLDPIVGLILESKKPALYVGGGCLNSSKELIRFVELIGIPVASTLMGLSVYFTTNEYSLQMLGMHGTVYANYAVENSDLLLAFGVRFDDHVTGKLEAFASRAKIVHIHIDLIELGKNKQLWVSVFADVKVALEGINRILEKKGIKNKFDFQGWREELNVQKLKFPLSYKTFGDSISPQNVIQILDELTNGNAIITTGVGQHQMWATQFYKYQRPRKMVNINVS
;
A
#
# COMPACT_ATOMS: atom_id res chain seq x y z
N MET A 1 -18.51 -48.30 39.75
CA MET A 1 -17.51 -49.33 39.41
C MET A 1 -16.64 -48.74 38.33
N ASP A 2 -15.39 -48.57 38.69
CA ASP A 2 -14.35 -47.82 37.97
C ASP A 2 -14.06 -48.37 36.58
N VAL A 3 -13.76 -47.47 35.65
CA VAL A 3 -12.99 -47.80 34.45
C VAL A 3 -11.74 -46.94 34.45
N THR A 4 -10.63 -47.65 34.62
CA THR A 4 -9.24 -47.25 34.68
C THR A 4 -8.75 -46.67 33.35
N THR A 5 -8.17 -45.47 33.39
CA THR A 5 -7.40 -44.87 32.28
C THR A 5 -5.93 -45.26 32.41
N SER A 6 -5.40 -45.92 31.38
CA SER A 6 -3.98 -46.25 31.24
C SER A 6 -3.16 -45.02 30.89
N ASN A 7 -2.17 -44.72 31.73
CA ASN A 7 -1.10 -43.75 31.51
C ASN A 7 -0.14 -44.23 30.40
N THR A 8 0.07 -43.41 29.38
CA THR A 8 1.29 -43.43 28.56
C THR A 8 1.94 -42.06 28.59
N SER A 9 3.05 -42.00 29.31
CA SER A 9 3.97 -40.88 29.44
C SER A 9 4.76 -40.66 28.15
N PHE A 10 4.70 -39.46 27.58
CA PHE A 10 5.76 -38.95 26.70
C PHE A 10 6.46 -37.77 27.38
N SER A 11 7.78 -37.91 27.46
CA SER A 11 8.76 -37.05 28.11
C SER A 11 8.80 -35.63 27.52
N THR A 12 8.60 -34.63 28.36
CA THR A 12 8.95 -33.23 28.09
C THR A 12 10.42 -32.99 28.43
N PRO A 13 11.21 -32.33 27.56
CA PRO A 13 12.45 -31.72 27.99
C PRO A 13 12.10 -30.42 28.71
N SER A 14 12.30 -30.44 30.02
CA SER A 14 12.44 -29.29 30.89
C SER A 14 13.44 -28.28 30.32
N THR A 15 13.10 -27.00 30.34
CA THR A 15 13.92 -25.89 30.89
C THR A 15 13.15 -24.59 30.68
N PHE A 16 12.34 -24.15 31.64
CA PHE A 16 12.00 -22.73 31.81
C PHE A 16 11.49 -22.49 33.23
N SER A 17 12.37 -22.00 34.11
CA SER A 17 11.93 -21.27 35.30
C SER A 17 13.08 -20.43 35.88
N TYR A 18 12.72 -19.18 36.23
CA TYR A 18 13.44 -18.17 37.05
C TYR A 18 14.60 -17.43 36.35
N ILE A 19 14.79 -16.10 36.42
CA ILE A 19 14.55 -15.07 37.46
C ILE A 19 14.39 -13.68 36.78
N PHE A 20 13.40 -12.87 37.16
CA PHE A 20 13.42 -11.41 36.95
C PHE A 20 13.94 -10.72 38.21
N SER A 21 15.07 -10.02 38.09
CA SER A 21 15.55 -9.03 39.06
C SER A 21 16.12 -7.82 38.31
N LYS A 22 16.01 -6.66 38.97
CA LYS A 22 16.22 -5.28 38.55
C LYS A 22 17.51 -4.95 37.76
N HIS A 23 17.37 -3.86 37.00
CA HIS A 23 18.35 -2.82 36.57
C HIS A 23 18.87 -2.82 35.12
N ILE A 24 18.32 -1.85 34.37
CA ILE A 24 18.98 -0.77 33.60
C ILE A 24 20.20 -1.10 32.72
N SER A 25 20.07 -0.62 31.47
CA SER A 25 21.08 -0.22 30.47
C SER A 25 21.57 -1.28 29.47
N ASN A 26 21.36 -0.94 28.20
CA ASN A 26 21.88 -1.51 26.94
C ASN A 26 21.27 -2.83 26.48
N PHE A 27 20.44 -2.76 25.42
CA PHE A 27 20.22 -3.91 24.53
C PHE A 27 20.38 -3.51 23.07
N THR A 28 21.33 -4.17 22.41
CA THR A 28 21.46 -4.31 20.97
C THR A 28 20.50 -5.44 20.53
N LEU A 29 19.56 -5.15 19.64
CA LEU A 29 18.67 -6.15 19.05
C LEU A 29 19.43 -6.95 17.97
N HIS A 30 19.72 -8.22 18.27
CA HIS A 30 20.13 -9.21 17.28
C HIS A 30 18.88 -9.90 16.70
N PHE A 31 18.60 -9.70 15.41
CA PHE A 31 17.68 -10.58 14.67
C PHE A 31 18.48 -11.79 14.16
N SER A 32 18.12 -12.99 14.64
CA SER A 32 18.61 -14.26 14.08
C SER A 32 17.56 -14.79 13.10
N LEU A 33 17.84 -14.68 11.80
CA LEU A 33 17.08 -15.32 10.73
C LEU A 33 17.70 -16.69 10.44
N ILE A 34 17.00 -17.74 10.84
CA ILE A 34 17.38 -19.13 10.55
C ILE A 34 16.95 -19.47 9.10
N HIS A 35 17.85 -19.30 8.12
CA HIS A 35 18.19 -20.33 7.11
C HIS A 35 19.25 -19.87 6.09
N ASN A 36 20.36 -20.62 6.08
CA ASN A 36 21.37 -20.90 5.05
C ASN A 36 21.35 -20.13 3.71
N LYS A 37 22.14 -19.06 3.63
CA LYS A 37 23.25 -18.87 2.65
C LYS A 37 23.93 -17.52 2.96
N THR A 38 25.18 -17.56 3.40
CA THR A 38 26.01 -16.39 3.71
C THR A 38 26.45 -15.69 2.42
N HIS A 39 25.87 -14.52 2.11
CA HIS A 39 26.48 -13.55 1.20
C HIS A 39 27.20 -12.49 2.04
N SER A 40 28.52 -12.38 1.87
CA SER A 40 29.38 -11.43 2.57
C SER A 40 29.38 -10.07 1.86
N LEU A 41 28.91 -9.03 2.53
CA LEU A 41 28.99 -7.65 2.06
C LEU A 41 30.34 -7.06 2.52
N LYS A 42 31.27 -6.79 1.59
CA LYS A 42 32.49 -6.02 1.86
C LYS A 42 32.25 -4.56 1.52
N ILE A 43 32.23 -3.69 2.54
CA ILE A 43 32.26 -2.24 2.38
C ILE A 43 33.71 -1.80 2.50
N SER A 44 34.32 -1.31 1.40
CA SER A 44 35.64 -0.69 1.43
C SER A 44 35.50 0.83 1.24
N THR A 45 35.82 1.60 2.27
CA THR A 45 35.98 3.06 2.18
C THR A 45 37.46 3.40 1.95
N SER A 46 37.82 3.87 0.76
CA SER A 46 39.13 4.49 0.52
C SER A 46 39.04 6.00 0.74
N LEU A 47 39.60 6.50 1.84
CA LEU A 47 39.84 7.92 2.07
C LEU A 47 41.21 8.25 1.49
N SER A 48 41.25 9.00 0.39
CA SER A 48 42.48 9.65 -0.06
C SER A 48 42.52 11.08 0.50
N ASN A 49 43.48 11.35 1.39
CA ASN A 49 43.68 12.66 1.98
C ASN A 49 44.48 13.55 1.03
N SER A 50 43.82 14.54 0.42
CA SER A 50 44.50 15.76 -0.04
C SER A 50 43.51 16.92 -0.26
N SER A 51 43.64 17.94 0.61
CA SER A 51 43.23 19.36 0.50
C SER A 51 41.73 19.76 0.55
N PRO A 52 41.40 20.96 1.12
CA PRO A 52 40.03 21.36 1.44
C PRO A 52 39.45 22.30 0.37
N THR A 53 38.53 21.80 -0.45
CA THR A 53 37.52 22.63 -1.15
C THR A 53 36.21 21.85 -1.20
N PRO A 54 35.03 22.50 -1.13
CA PRO A 54 33.75 21.81 -1.11
C PRO A 54 33.38 21.41 -2.54
N SER A 55 33.92 20.30 -3.03
CA SER A 55 33.39 19.62 -4.21
C SER A 55 32.41 18.54 -3.76
N ALA A 56 31.26 18.47 -4.42
CA ALA A 56 30.18 17.54 -4.12
C ALA A 56 30.68 16.10 -4.09
N ALA A 57 30.64 15.45 -2.92
CA ALA A 57 30.92 14.04 -2.79
C ALA A 57 29.70 13.24 -3.28
N SER A 58 29.78 12.67 -4.48
CA SER A 58 28.84 11.64 -4.94
C SER A 58 29.24 10.30 -4.32
N THR A 59 28.37 9.71 -3.50
CA THR A 59 28.59 8.36 -2.98
C THR A 59 28.01 7.34 -3.96
N THR A 60 28.88 6.73 -4.77
CA THR A 60 28.49 5.64 -5.69
C THR A 60 28.60 4.31 -4.95
N ALA A 61 27.47 3.64 -4.66
CA ALA A 61 27.47 2.27 -4.17
C ALA A 61 27.46 1.31 -5.37
N THR A 62 28.51 0.51 -5.53
CA THR A 62 28.59 -0.52 -6.60
C THR A 62 28.28 -1.88 -5.98
N VAL A 63 27.20 -2.52 -6.41
CA VAL A 63 26.91 -3.93 -6.09
C VAL A 63 27.51 -4.77 -7.21
N VAL A 64 28.53 -5.57 -6.89
CA VAL A 64 29.09 -6.56 -7.82
C VAL A 64 28.33 -7.87 -7.59
N THR A 65 27.52 -8.28 -8.56
CA THR A 65 27.05 -9.66 -8.69
C THR A 65 27.90 -10.37 -9.73
N ASP A 66 28.11 -11.69 -9.60
CA ASP A 66 29.01 -12.53 -10.43
C ASP A 66 28.61 -12.69 -11.92
N SER A 67 27.93 -11.71 -12.52
CA SER A 67 27.73 -11.61 -13.96
C SER A 67 27.79 -10.15 -14.41
N SER A 68 28.44 -9.93 -15.55
CA SER A 68 29.01 -8.67 -16.04
C SER A 68 28.00 -7.58 -16.47
N THR A 69 27.14 -7.10 -15.57
CA THR A 69 26.29 -5.91 -15.82
C THR A 69 25.99 -5.12 -14.55
N THR A 70 26.33 -3.83 -14.56
CA THR A 70 26.21 -2.88 -13.44
C THR A 70 24.82 -2.24 -13.40
N ALA A 71 24.07 -2.40 -12.31
CA ALA A 71 22.87 -1.61 -12.04
C ALA A 71 23.24 -0.33 -11.28
N THR A 72 22.81 0.84 -11.78
CA THR A 72 23.08 2.14 -11.12
C THR A 72 21.92 2.49 -10.20
N ILE A 73 22.16 2.43 -8.89
CA ILE A 73 21.23 2.94 -7.88
C ILE A 73 21.61 4.40 -7.62
N VAL A 74 20.83 5.35 -8.12
CA VAL A 74 21.04 6.78 -7.87
C VAL A 74 20.25 7.19 -6.63
N THR A 75 20.94 7.54 -5.55
CA THR A 75 20.33 8.16 -4.36
C THR A 75 20.96 9.52 -4.13
N ASP A 76 20.15 10.53 -3.82
CA ASP A 76 20.64 11.88 -3.52
C ASP A 76 20.80 12.06 -2.01
N SER A 77 22.06 12.19 -1.57
CA SER A 77 22.44 12.43 -0.17
C SER A 77 22.44 13.91 0.22
N SER A 78 22.08 14.83 -0.70
CA SER A 78 22.30 16.27 -0.51
C SER A 78 21.02 17.12 -0.45
N ALA A 79 20.20 16.93 0.59
CA ALA A 79 19.26 17.97 1.05
C ALA A 79 18.69 17.62 2.44
N THR A 80 19.01 18.44 3.44
CA THR A 80 18.24 18.59 4.69
C THR A 80 17.07 19.52 4.41
N ASP A 81 16.11 19.09 3.61
CA ASP A 81 14.94 19.90 3.28
C ASP A 81 13.71 19.39 4.03
N THR A 82 13.21 20.22 4.95
CA THR A 82 12.01 20.00 5.75
C THR A 82 10.76 19.79 4.88
N SER A 83 10.80 20.23 3.62
CA SER A 83 9.75 20.06 2.61
C SER A 83 9.61 18.61 2.09
N ALA A 84 10.68 17.80 2.12
CA ALA A 84 10.64 16.41 1.65
C ALA A 84 9.86 15.49 2.59
N ILE A 85 9.94 15.76 3.90
CA ILE A 85 9.14 15.10 4.94
C ILE A 85 7.65 15.45 4.78
N THR A 86 7.34 16.69 4.39
CA THR A 86 5.96 17.16 4.18
C THR A 86 5.24 16.42 3.06
N ALA A 87 5.92 16.02 1.98
CA ALA A 87 5.30 15.34 0.85
C ALA A 87 5.00 13.85 1.10
N ALA A 88 5.92 13.10 1.72
CA ALA A 88 5.69 11.69 2.06
C ALA A 88 4.65 11.49 3.17
N ILE A 89 4.46 12.53 3.98
CA ILE A 89 3.44 12.60 5.03
C ILE A 89 2.23 13.40 4.53
N ALA A 90 2.20 13.91 3.28
CA ALA A 90 1.08 14.73 2.79
C ALA A 90 -0.29 14.05 2.90
N PRO A 91 -0.45 12.72 2.65
CA PRO A 91 -1.71 12.04 2.93
C PRO A 91 -2.05 12.05 4.43
N ALA A 92 -1.06 11.82 5.29
CA ALA A 92 -1.22 11.82 6.74
C ALA A 92 -1.54 13.22 7.30
N ILE A 93 -0.84 14.25 6.79
CA ILE A 93 -1.07 15.66 7.12
C ILE A 93 -2.43 16.10 6.60
N ALA A 94 -2.88 15.67 5.42
CA ALA A 94 -4.19 16.03 4.90
C ALA A 94 -5.34 15.45 5.74
N VAL A 95 -5.20 14.20 6.23
CA VAL A 95 -6.15 13.59 7.18
C VAL A 95 -6.17 14.35 8.51
N VAL A 96 -4.99 14.67 9.06
CA VAL A 96 -4.86 15.43 10.31
C VAL A 96 -5.28 16.91 10.17
N ALA A 97 -5.05 17.54 9.02
CA ALA A 97 -5.34 18.95 8.76
C ALA A 97 -6.81 19.20 8.36
N ALA A 98 -7.52 18.18 7.85
CA ALA A 98 -8.95 18.26 7.60
C ALA A 98 -9.79 18.13 8.88
N ALA A 99 -9.18 17.76 10.02
CA ALA A 99 -9.86 17.71 11.30
C ALA A 99 -10.22 19.15 11.74
N LYS A 100 -11.53 19.41 11.88
CA LYS A 100 -12.03 20.66 12.48
C LYS A 100 -11.40 20.84 13.87
N PRO A 101 -11.12 22.08 14.32
CA PRO A 101 -10.63 22.30 15.68
C PRO A 101 -11.65 21.74 16.67
N ILE A 102 -11.27 20.65 17.34
CA ILE A 102 -12.15 19.94 18.27
C ILE A 102 -12.10 20.66 19.60
N VAL A 103 -13.28 21.10 20.06
CA VAL A 103 -13.47 21.53 21.44
C VAL A 103 -13.52 20.26 22.29
N SER A 104 -12.55 20.12 23.20
CA SER A 104 -12.52 18.99 24.13
C SER A 104 -13.80 18.97 24.96
N ARG A 105 -14.34 17.77 25.20
CA ARG A 105 -15.53 17.55 26.04
C ARG A 105 -15.26 17.80 27.53
N PHE A 106 -13.98 17.82 27.91
CA PHE A 106 -13.52 17.94 29.27
C PHE A 106 -12.71 19.22 29.45
N ALA A 107 -12.61 19.72 30.68
CA ALA A 107 -11.73 20.85 30.96
C ALA A 107 -10.25 20.47 30.76
N TYR A 108 -9.40 21.45 30.46
CA TYR A 108 -8.00 21.22 30.07
C TYR A 108 -7.21 20.40 31.11
N ASN A 109 -7.40 20.68 32.40
CA ASN A 109 -6.71 19.99 33.50
C ASN A 109 -7.55 18.89 34.17
N GLU A 110 -8.71 18.55 33.62
CA GLU A 110 -9.61 17.56 34.21
C GLU A 110 -9.07 16.14 34.00
N PRO A 111 -8.80 15.38 35.08
CA PRO A 111 -8.48 13.97 34.99
C PRO A 111 -9.66 13.18 34.46
N ARG A 112 -9.43 12.33 33.46
CA ARG A 112 -10.45 11.50 32.83
C ARG A 112 -9.92 10.08 32.61
N LYS A 113 -10.81 9.12 32.36
CA LYS A 113 -10.41 7.72 32.14
C LYS A 113 -9.55 7.59 30.88
N GLY A 114 -8.61 6.65 30.85
CA GLY A 114 -7.81 6.34 29.66
C GLY A 114 -8.67 6.01 28.42
N ALA A 115 -9.83 5.38 28.62
CA ALA A 115 -10.81 5.16 27.55
C ALA A 115 -11.34 6.47 26.95
N ASP A 116 -11.61 7.49 27.76
CA ASP A 116 -12.06 8.80 27.28
C ASP A 116 -10.95 9.54 26.53
N ILE A 117 -9.71 9.42 27.01
CA ILE A 117 -8.51 9.98 26.34
C ILE A 117 -8.33 9.33 24.96
N LEU A 118 -8.50 8.01 24.86
CA LEU A 118 -8.42 7.28 23.61
C LEU A 118 -9.46 7.79 22.60
N ILE A 119 -10.72 7.87 23.00
CA ILE A 119 -11.79 8.34 22.11
C ILE A 119 -11.54 9.78 21.68
N GLU A 120 -11.10 10.66 22.58
CA GLU A 120 -10.70 12.02 22.22
C GLU A 120 -9.49 12.06 21.27
N ALA A 121 -8.53 11.15 21.43
CA ALA A 121 -7.41 11.03 20.50
C ALA A 121 -7.87 10.62 19.10
N LEU A 122 -8.82 9.69 18.99
CA LEU A 122 -9.42 9.27 17.71
C LEU A 122 -10.21 10.42 17.07
N GLU A 123 -11.02 11.14 17.85
CA GLU A 123 -11.72 12.34 17.40
C GLU A 123 -10.72 13.32 16.79
N ARG A 124 -9.60 13.58 17.47
CA ARG A 124 -8.52 14.49 17.00
C ARG A 124 -7.80 14.01 15.74
N GLN A 125 -7.81 12.71 15.44
CA GLN A 125 -7.32 12.18 14.15
C GLN A 125 -8.35 12.30 13.03
N GLY A 126 -9.55 12.83 13.29
CA GLY A 126 -10.62 12.98 12.32
C GLY A 126 -11.48 11.73 12.14
N VAL A 127 -11.39 10.75 13.04
CA VAL A 127 -12.22 9.55 13.00
C VAL A 127 -13.68 9.92 13.25
N THR A 128 -14.56 9.44 12.37
CA THR A 128 -16.02 9.68 12.48
C THR A 128 -16.81 8.39 12.58
N ILE A 129 -16.23 7.25 12.21
CA ILE A 129 -16.87 5.94 12.24
C ILE A 129 -15.90 4.95 12.88
N VAL A 130 -16.41 4.08 13.73
CA VAL A 130 -15.67 2.93 14.26
C VAL A 130 -16.51 1.68 14.11
N PHE A 131 -15.85 0.55 13.82
CA PHE A 131 -16.48 -0.76 13.80
C PHE A 131 -16.06 -1.51 15.05
N ALA A 132 -16.88 -1.47 16.10
CA ALA A 132 -16.49 -1.96 17.43
C ALA A 132 -17.46 -3.03 17.95
N TYR A 133 -16.92 -4.20 18.30
CA TYR A 133 -17.64 -5.25 19.00
C TYR A 133 -17.40 -5.19 20.53
N PRO A 134 -18.43 -5.11 21.37
CA PRO A 134 -18.30 -4.96 22.82
C PRO A 134 -18.08 -6.29 23.54
N ASP A 135 -17.25 -6.25 24.57
CA ASP A 135 -17.08 -7.33 25.54
C ASP A 135 -16.56 -6.76 26.88
N GLY A 136 -16.47 -7.61 27.92
CA GLY A 136 -16.03 -7.22 29.26
C GLY A 136 -14.63 -6.59 29.34
N THR A 137 -13.73 -6.86 28.38
CA THR A 137 -12.37 -6.27 28.36
C THR A 137 -12.28 -4.94 27.61
N SER A 138 -13.22 -4.64 26.72
CA SER A 138 -13.32 -3.38 25.96
C SER A 138 -14.46 -2.47 26.45
N LEU A 139 -15.18 -2.87 27.50
CA LEU A 139 -16.40 -2.20 28.00
C LEU A 139 -16.19 -0.70 28.28
N GLU A 140 -15.06 -0.32 28.88
CA GLU A 140 -14.77 1.09 29.21
C GLU A 140 -14.63 1.94 27.96
N ILE A 141 -14.05 1.39 26.89
CA ILE A 141 -13.94 2.05 25.60
C ILE A 141 -15.32 2.21 24.96
N HIS A 142 -16.17 1.19 25.03
CA HIS A 142 -17.56 1.28 24.56
C HIS A 142 -18.37 2.31 25.34
N GLN A 143 -18.17 2.43 26.65
CA GLN A 143 -18.78 3.50 27.47
C GLN A 143 -18.24 4.89 27.12
N ALA A 144 -16.98 5.02 26.68
CA ALA A 144 -16.44 6.28 26.18
C ALA A 144 -17.00 6.64 24.78
N LEU A 145 -17.26 5.64 23.93
CA LEU A 145 -17.88 5.83 22.62
C LEU A 145 -19.30 6.40 22.74
N THR A 146 -20.12 5.93 23.68
CA THR A 146 -21.49 6.46 23.87
C THR A 146 -21.51 7.93 24.30
N ARG A 147 -20.40 8.44 24.85
CA ARG A 147 -20.22 9.84 25.23
C ARG A 147 -19.69 10.70 24.07
N SER A 148 -19.28 10.10 22.95
CA SER A 148 -18.86 10.85 21.76
C SER A 148 -20.07 11.25 20.94
N THR A 149 -20.08 12.51 20.49
CA THR A 149 -21.08 13.02 19.53
C THR A 149 -20.53 13.09 18.11
N ILE A 150 -19.24 12.78 17.93
CA ILE A 150 -18.53 12.85 16.64
C ILE A 150 -18.41 11.46 16.03
N ILE A 151 -18.04 10.48 16.85
CA ILE A 151 -17.80 9.11 16.41
C ILE A 151 -19.11 8.32 16.45
N ARG A 152 -19.49 7.75 15.30
CA ARG A 152 -20.54 6.76 15.19
C ARG A 152 -19.96 5.35 15.32
N ASN A 153 -20.45 4.58 16.28
CA ASN A 153 -20.15 3.15 16.34
C ASN A 153 -21.10 2.35 15.42
N ILE A 154 -20.53 1.47 14.59
CA ILE A 154 -21.24 0.45 13.83
C ILE A 154 -20.89 -0.91 14.45
N LEU A 155 -21.86 -1.51 15.13
CA LEU A 155 -21.71 -2.83 15.75
C LEU A 155 -21.73 -3.93 14.68
N PRO A 156 -20.62 -4.65 14.44
CA PRO A 156 -20.67 -5.84 13.59
C PRO A 156 -21.32 -7.01 14.33
N PHE A 157 -21.76 -8.03 13.59
CA PHE A 157 -22.27 -9.28 14.20
C PHE A 157 -21.14 -10.26 14.56
N HIS A 158 -19.95 -10.06 13.99
CA HIS A 158 -18.74 -10.84 14.25
C HIS A 158 -17.50 -9.94 14.13
N GLU A 159 -16.43 -10.15 14.89
CA GLU A 159 -15.26 -9.25 14.84
C GLU A 159 -14.55 -9.28 13.49
N GLN A 160 -14.58 -10.43 12.81
CA GLN A 160 -14.10 -10.58 11.43
C GLN A 160 -14.87 -9.67 10.45
N ASP A 161 -16.20 -9.56 10.61
CA ASP A 161 -17.01 -8.64 9.81
C ASP A 161 -16.63 -7.19 10.07
N GLY A 162 -16.28 -6.87 11.34
CA GLY A 162 -15.77 -5.56 11.73
C GLY A 162 -14.52 -5.17 10.95
N VAL A 163 -13.54 -6.08 10.86
CA VAL A 163 -12.29 -5.85 10.10
C VAL A 163 -12.56 -5.69 8.61
N PHE A 164 -13.32 -6.61 8.01
CA PHE A 164 -13.60 -6.54 6.58
C PHE A 164 -14.41 -5.30 6.19
N THR A 165 -15.35 -4.88 7.04
CA THR A 165 -16.10 -3.63 6.81
C THR A 165 -15.19 -2.41 6.94
N THR A 166 -14.29 -2.41 7.92
CA THR A 166 -13.26 -1.36 8.08
C THR A 166 -12.36 -1.28 6.85
N GLU A 167 -11.89 -2.42 6.34
CA GLU A 167 -11.07 -2.48 5.14
C GLU A 167 -11.83 -2.00 3.90
N GLY A 168 -13.09 -2.42 3.74
CA GLY A 168 -13.95 -1.97 2.66
C GLY A 168 -14.18 -0.46 2.69
N TYR A 169 -14.38 0.09 3.89
CA TYR A 169 -14.51 1.54 4.09
C TYR A 169 -13.20 2.26 3.75
N ALA A 170 -12.05 1.82 4.25
CA ALA A 170 -10.75 2.41 3.98
C ALA A 170 -10.39 2.37 2.48
N ARG A 171 -10.68 1.25 1.80
CA ARG A 171 -10.42 1.10 0.36
C ARG A 171 -11.32 1.99 -0.50
N SER A 172 -12.60 2.13 -0.15
CA SER A 172 -13.55 2.96 -0.89
C SER A 172 -13.38 4.47 -0.63
N SER A 173 -13.03 4.86 0.60
CA SER A 173 -12.89 6.27 1.00
C SER A 173 -11.46 6.81 0.85
N GLY A 174 -10.44 5.97 1.05
CA GLY A 174 -9.04 6.40 1.18
C GLY A 174 -8.65 6.95 2.55
N LEU A 175 -9.51 6.81 3.55
CA LEU A 175 -9.26 7.22 4.93
C LEU A 175 -8.67 6.07 5.76
N ALA A 176 -7.95 6.42 6.84
CA ALA A 176 -7.61 5.47 7.88
C ALA A 176 -8.81 5.30 8.81
N GLU A 177 -9.21 4.04 9.03
CA GLU A 177 -10.37 3.70 9.84
C GLU A 177 -9.99 2.75 10.97
N VAL A 178 -10.85 2.71 11.99
CA VAL A 178 -10.59 1.99 13.24
C VAL A 178 -11.59 0.85 13.41
N CYS A 179 -11.06 -0.36 13.53
CA CYS A 179 -11.78 -1.53 14.03
C CYS A 179 -11.41 -1.76 15.49
N MET A 180 -12.37 -2.13 16.33
CA MET A 180 -12.12 -2.46 17.74
C MET A 180 -12.62 -3.86 18.06
N SER A 181 -11.79 -4.63 18.75
CA SER A 181 -12.12 -5.98 19.21
C SER A 181 -11.70 -6.16 20.67
N THR A 182 -12.18 -7.23 21.28
CA THR A 182 -11.83 -7.64 22.64
C THR A 182 -10.52 -8.43 22.67
N SER A 183 -9.93 -8.59 23.85
CA SER A 183 -8.81 -9.51 24.06
C SER A 183 -9.21 -10.98 23.83
N GLY A 184 -8.23 -11.87 23.73
CA GLY A 184 -8.50 -13.32 23.58
C GLY A 184 -9.08 -13.66 22.21
N PRO A 185 -10.26 -14.31 22.12
CA PRO A 185 -10.82 -14.77 20.83
C PRO A 185 -11.08 -13.62 19.86
N GLY A 186 -11.51 -12.45 20.36
CA GLY A 186 -11.74 -11.28 19.54
C GLY A 186 -10.46 -10.76 18.87
N ALA A 187 -9.35 -10.71 19.60
CA ALA A 187 -8.05 -10.30 19.06
C ALA A 187 -7.51 -11.34 18.08
N THR A 188 -7.70 -12.64 18.35
CA THR A 188 -7.34 -13.70 17.40
C THR A 188 -8.17 -13.64 16.11
N ASN A 189 -9.42 -13.20 16.20
CA ASN A 189 -10.29 -12.95 15.04
C ASN A 189 -9.83 -11.75 14.20
N LEU A 190 -8.96 -10.88 14.74
CA LEU A 190 -8.30 -9.80 13.99
C LEU A 190 -6.96 -10.20 13.37
N ILE A 191 -6.40 -11.39 13.70
CA ILE A 191 -5.04 -11.79 13.27
C ILE A 191 -4.92 -11.85 11.75
N SER A 192 -5.99 -12.21 11.05
CA SER A 192 -6.01 -12.14 9.57
C SER A 192 -5.69 -10.74 9.03
N GLY A 193 -5.67 -9.70 9.86
CA GLY A 193 -5.39 -8.32 9.47
C GLY A 193 -4.37 -7.54 10.30
N LEU A 194 -3.53 -8.11 11.19
CA LEU A 194 -2.83 -7.24 12.17
C LEU A 194 -1.45 -7.69 12.72
N ALA A 195 -0.61 -6.69 13.08
CA ALA A 195 0.68 -6.81 13.79
C ALA A 195 0.82 -5.74 14.91
N ASP A 196 1.52 -6.11 15.99
CA ASP A 196 1.38 -5.62 17.39
C ASP A 196 2.16 -4.33 17.77
N ALA A 197 1.67 -3.58 18.76
CA ALA A 197 2.36 -2.45 19.40
C ALA A 197 2.06 -2.35 20.92
N MET A 198 3.11 -2.21 21.74
CA MET A 198 3.03 -2.13 23.21
C MET A 198 3.01 -0.67 23.73
N MET A 199 2.30 -0.42 24.84
CA MET A 199 1.97 0.91 25.37
C MET A 199 2.88 1.47 26.47
N ASP A 200 3.12 2.79 26.40
CA ASP A 200 3.12 3.73 27.56
C ASP A 200 2.97 5.23 27.15
N ASN A 201 2.46 5.56 25.95
CA ASN A 201 2.47 6.94 25.44
C ASN A 201 1.18 7.32 24.67
N ILE A 202 0.59 8.49 24.96
CA ILE A 202 -0.57 9.03 24.22
C ILE A 202 -0.20 9.29 22.74
N SER A 203 1.09 9.48 22.43
CA SER A 203 1.58 9.56 21.06
C SER A 203 1.32 8.28 20.24
N VAL A 204 1.06 7.12 20.87
CA VAL A 204 0.84 5.84 20.19
C VAL A 204 -0.31 5.92 19.18
N VAL A 205 -1.41 6.61 19.49
CA VAL A 205 -2.52 6.75 18.54
C VAL A 205 -2.06 7.56 17.32
N LYS A 206 -1.37 8.67 17.53
CA LYS A 206 -0.85 9.51 16.44
C LYS A 206 0.21 8.78 15.61
N GLU A 207 1.09 8.03 16.27
CA GLU A 207 2.11 7.18 15.66
C GLU A 207 1.50 6.07 14.83
N ALA A 208 0.47 5.38 15.35
CA ALA A 208 -0.24 4.34 14.65
C ALA A 208 -0.93 4.86 13.39
N PHE A 209 -1.64 6.00 13.47
CA PHE A 209 -2.23 6.64 12.29
C PHE A 209 -1.16 7.01 11.26
N MET A 210 -0.05 7.61 11.70
CA MET A 210 1.07 7.95 10.82
C MET A 210 1.65 6.72 10.12
N LEU A 211 1.90 5.64 10.85
CA LEU A 211 2.42 4.38 10.28
C LEU A 211 1.41 3.73 9.33
N ALA A 212 0.12 3.78 9.63
CA ALA A 212 -0.93 3.17 8.82
C ALA A 212 -1.11 3.85 7.45
N ILE A 213 -0.86 5.16 7.35
CA ILE A 213 -1.18 5.96 6.14
C ILE A 213 0.03 6.51 5.39
N SER A 214 1.20 6.60 6.02
CA SER A 214 2.42 7.09 5.36
C SER A 214 3.25 5.94 4.78
N GLY A 215 4.14 6.26 3.84
CA GLY A 215 4.91 5.25 3.11
C GLY A 215 3.98 4.25 2.41
N ARG A 216 4.25 2.95 2.60
CA ARG A 216 3.34 1.88 2.15
C ARG A 216 2.25 1.66 3.20
N PRO A 217 0.97 1.97 2.90
CA PRO A 217 -0.11 1.84 3.88
C PRO A 217 -0.26 0.39 4.37
N GLY A 218 -0.66 0.26 5.63
CA GLY A 218 -0.79 -1.04 6.30
C GLY A 218 -1.60 -0.95 7.59
N HIS A 219 -1.79 -2.10 8.23
CA HIS A 219 -2.56 -2.22 9.46
C HIS A 219 -1.64 -2.05 10.69
N VAL A 220 -2.16 -1.45 11.77
CA VAL A 220 -1.45 -1.26 13.04
C VAL A 220 -2.34 -1.70 14.20
N LEU A 221 -1.88 -2.64 15.04
CA LEU A 221 -2.57 -3.02 16.28
C LEU A 221 -2.22 -2.02 17.38
N ILE A 222 -3.20 -1.70 18.23
CA ILE A 222 -2.94 -1.06 19.52
C ILE A 222 -3.65 -1.89 20.60
N ASP A 223 -2.89 -2.57 21.46
CA ASP A 223 -3.47 -3.33 22.57
C ASP A 223 -3.57 -2.47 23.83
N ILE A 224 -4.75 -2.44 24.45
CA ILE A 224 -5.08 -1.52 25.55
C ILE A 224 -5.53 -2.30 26.78
N PRO A 225 -4.66 -2.50 27.78
CA PRO A 225 -5.03 -3.22 28.99
C PRO A 225 -6.20 -2.54 29.73
N LYS A 226 -7.12 -3.34 30.28
CA LYS A 226 -8.31 -2.84 30.98
C LYS A 226 -8.00 -1.85 32.11
N TYR A 227 -6.91 -2.06 32.85
CA TYR A 227 -6.54 -1.14 33.92
C TYR A 227 -6.13 0.25 33.38
N VAL A 228 -5.49 0.32 32.21
CA VAL A 228 -5.15 1.57 31.52
C VAL A 228 -6.41 2.29 31.06
N GLN A 229 -7.39 1.54 30.56
CA GLN A 229 -8.69 2.11 30.16
C GLN A 229 -9.40 2.80 31.34
N GLN A 230 -9.27 2.26 32.55
CA GLN A 230 -9.93 2.75 33.77
C GLN A 230 -9.13 3.84 34.49
N GLN A 231 -7.82 3.89 34.30
CA GLN A 231 -6.93 4.82 34.98
C GLN A 231 -7.29 6.28 34.65
N LEU A 232 -7.38 7.12 35.69
CA LEU A 232 -7.57 8.55 35.53
C LEU A 232 -6.23 9.23 35.21
N ALA A 233 -6.21 10.03 34.15
CA ALA A 233 -5.06 10.83 33.77
C ALA A 233 -5.49 12.15 33.11
N THR A 234 -4.57 13.12 33.11
CA THR A 234 -4.72 14.37 32.35
C THR A 234 -3.88 14.24 31.06
N PRO A 235 -4.50 14.21 29.87
CA PRO A 235 -3.79 13.94 28.63
C PRO A 235 -2.91 15.12 28.19
N LYS A 236 -1.76 14.80 27.57
CA LYS A 236 -0.89 15.77 26.89
C LYS A 236 -0.81 15.44 25.40
N PHE A 237 -1.61 16.13 24.61
CA PHE A 237 -1.73 15.86 23.18
C PHE A 237 -0.58 16.49 22.35
N GLU A 238 0.18 17.45 22.90
CA GLU A 238 1.32 18.08 22.22
C GLU A 238 2.61 17.24 22.25
N THR A 239 2.54 15.97 22.64
CA THR A 239 3.71 15.10 22.73
C THR A 239 4.32 14.85 21.34
N PRO A 240 5.64 15.04 21.15
CA PRO A 240 6.29 14.77 19.87
C PRO A 240 6.29 13.27 19.55
N ILE A 241 6.27 12.97 18.25
CA ILE A 241 6.20 11.60 17.71
C ILE A 241 7.59 10.95 17.79
N GLY A 242 7.67 9.74 18.33
CA GLY A 242 8.91 8.95 18.48
C GLY A 242 9.39 8.21 17.24
N LEU A 243 9.03 8.63 16.02
CA LEU A 243 9.24 7.85 14.78
C LEU A 243 10.39 8.34 13.88
N SER A 244 11.42 9.00 14.44
CA SER A 244 12.50 9.63 13.68
C SER A 244 13.19 8.67 12.68
N GLY A 245 13.43 7.42 13.09
CA GLY A 245 14.04 6.40 12.23
C GLY A 245 13.14 5.94 11.07
N TYR A 246 11.83 5.89 11.25
CA TYR A 246 10.89 5.57 10.18
C TYR A 246 10.76 6.75 9.21
N LEU A 247 10.56 7.96 9.74
CA LEU A 247 10.39 9.18 8.95
C LEU A 247 11.62 9.49 8.08
N SER A 248 12.83 9.19 8.57
CA SER A 248 14.07 9.41 7.80
C SER A 248 14.23 8.45 6.61
N ARG A 249 13.52 7.32 6.59
CA ARG A 249 13.53 6.33 5.50
C ARG A 249 12.42 6.55 4.47
N LEU A 250 11.48 7.46 4.71
CA LEU A 250 10.45 7.78 3.75
C LEU A 250 11.06 8.36 2.47
N PRO A 251 10.48 8.06 1.30
CA PRO A 251 11.01 8.57 0.04
C PRO A 251 10.93 10.09 0.00
N LYS A 252 11.98 10.71 -0.52
CA LYS A 252 12.02 12.16 -0.78
C LYS A 252 11.28 12.48 -2.07
N ILE A 253 10.96 13.76 -2.25
CA ILE A 253 10.42 14.26 -3.52
C ILE A 253 11.45 14.00 -4.63
N PRO A 254 11.10 13.27 -5.70
CA PRO A 254 12.02 13.00 -6.80
C PRO A 254 12.33 14.31 -7.54
N ASN A 255 13.62 14.59 -7.76
CA ASN A 255 14.07 15.75 -8.53
C ASN A 255 13.90 15.51 -10.05
N GLU A 256 13.94 16.59 -10.85
CA GLU A 256 13.80 16.47 -12.32
C GLU A 256 14.88 15.56 -12.93
N ARG A 257 16.10 15.53 -12.37
CA ARG A 257 17.22 14.70 -12.88
C ARG A 257 16.96 13.21 -12.77
N LEU A 258 16.24 12.77 -11.73
CA LEU A 258 15.86 11.37 -11.53
C LEU A 258 14.73 10.95 -12.48
N LEU A 259 13.85 11.89 -12.84
CA LEU A 259 12.67 11.63 -13.67
C LEU A 259 12.94 11.80 -15.17
N ASP A 260 13.88 12.67 -15.56
CA ASP A 260 14.20 12.94 -16.96
C ASP A 260 14.61 11.70 -17.79
N PRO A 261 15.38 10.73 -17.24
CA PRO A 261 15.71 9.50 -17.95
C PRO A 261 14.48 8.68 -18.35
N ILE A 262 13.39 8.73 -17.58
CA ILE A 262 12.13 8.04 -17.93
C ILE A 262 11.55 8.63 -19.20
N VAL A 263 11.53 9.97 -19.31
CA VAL A 263 11.06 10.67 -20.52
C VAL A 263 11.93 10.32 -21.72
N GLY A 264 13.26 10.22 -21.54
CA GLY A 264 14.19 9.78 -22.57
C GLY A 264 13.88 8.37 -23.07
N LEU A 265 13.67 7.41 -22.16
CA LEU A 265 13.31 6.03 -22.51
C LEU A 265 11.98 5.94 -23.26
N ILE A 266 10.98 6.75 -22.87
CA ILE A 266 9.70 6.79 -23.57
C ILE A 266 9.90 7.29 -25.01
N LEU A 267 10.72 8.33 -25.21
CA LEU A 267 11.03 8.84 -26.56
C LEU A 267 11.78 7.83 -27.44
N GLU A 268 12.62 6.99 -26.86
CA GLU A 268 13.36 5.94 -27.57
C GLU A 268 12.52 4.69 -27.86
N SER A 269 11.44 4.47 -27.11
CA SER A 269 10.59 3.29 -27.22
C SER A 269 9.73 3.30 -28.48
N LYS A 270 9.35 2.12 -28.96
CA LYS A 270 8.38 1.93 -30.05
C LYS A 270 7.12 1.20 -29.57
N LYS A 271 7.25 0.34 -28.56
CA LYS A 271 6.16 -0.47 -28.00
C LYS A 271 6.09 -0.31 -26.47
N PRO A 272 5.84 0.92 -25.96
CA PRO A 272 5.69 1.11 -24.52
C PRO A 272 4.37 0.51 -24.02
N ALA A 273 4.40 -0.02 -22.81
CA ALA A 273 3.21 -0.44 -22.08
C ALA A 273 3.27 0.07 -20.62
N LEU A 274 2.15 0.62 -20.14
CA LEU A 274 2.01 1.06 -18.76
C LEU A 274 1.44 -0.10 -17.93
N TYR A 275 2.11 -0.45 -16.84
CA TYR A 275 1.72 -1.51 -15.92
C TYR A 275 1.37 -0.91 -14.55
N VAL A 276 0.07 -0.82 -14.25
CA VAL A 276 -0.48 -0.01 -13.15
C VAL A 276 -0.98 -0.89 -12.00
N GLY A 277 -0.52 -0.58 -10.79
CA GLY A 277 -0.87 -1.30 -9.57
C GLY A 277 -1.76 -0.54 -8.60
N GLY A 278 -2.03 -1.18 -7.44
CA GLY A 278 -2.77 -0.56 -6.34
C GLY A 278 -2.06 0.67 -5.74
N GLY A 279 -0.73 0.81 -5.92
CA GLY A 279 0.00 2.00 -5.52
C GLY A 279 -0.42 3.29 -6.25
N CYS A 280 -1.18 3.18 -7.35
CA CYS A 280 -1.67 4.33 -8.10
C CYS A 280 -3.09 4.78 -7.71
N LEU A 281 -3.72 4.19 -6.69
CA LEU A 281 -5.10 4.52 -6.28
C LEU A 281 -5.32 6.01 -5.98
N ASN A 282 -4.29 6.69 -5.47
CA ASN A 282 -4.31 8.12 -5.17
C ASN A 282 -3.74 9.02 -6.29
N SER A 283 -3.37 8.42 -7.43
CA SER A 283 -2.66 9.08 -8.54
C SER A 283 -3.46 9.06 -9.85
N SER A 284 -4.78 8.79 -9.77
CA SER A 284 -5.63 8.61 -10.96
C SER A 284 -5.62 9.83 -11.88
N LYS A 285 -5.70 11.05 -11.33
CA LYS A 285 -5.71 12.30 -12.13
C LYS A 285 -4.38 12.52 -12.85
N GLU A 286 -3.28 12.30 -12.12
CA GLU A 286 -1.91 12.47 -12.59
C GLU A 286 -1.57 11.42 -13.66
N LEU A 287 -2.06 10.19 -13.49
CA LEU A 287 -1.93 9.10 -14.45
C LEU A 287 -2.72 9.36 -15.73
N ILE A 288 -3.97 9.84 -15.62
CA ILE A 288 -4.78 10.23 -16.79
C ILE A 288 -4.06 11.32 -17.57
N ARG A 289 -3.55 12.37 -16.89
CA ARG A 289 -2.78 13.43 -17.54
C ARG A 289 -1.53 12.89 -18.23
N PHE A 290 -0.81 11.96 -17.59
CA PHE A 290 0.37 11.31 -18.17
C PHE A 290 0.02 10.57 -19.46
N VAL A 291 -1.07 9.80 -19.46
CA VAL A 291 -1.53 9.07 -20.66
C VAL A 291 -2.01 10.03 -21.75
N GLU A 292 -2.71 11.13 -21.43
CA GLU A 292 -3.11 12.15 -22.41
C GLU A 292 -1.94 12.87 -23.09
N LEU A 293 -0.81 12.98 -22.39
CA LEU A 293 0.39 13.63 -22.92
C LEU A 293 1.19 12.72 -23.86
N ILE A 294 1.05 11.40 -23.76
CA ILE A 294 1.92 10.45 -24.45
C ILE A 294 1.15 9.46 -25.35
N GLY A 295 -0.05 9.03 -24.94
CA GLY A 295 -0.85 8.02 -25.64
C GLY A 295 -0.33 6.59 -25.47
N ILE A 296 0.20 6.25 -24.29
CA ILE A 296 0.68 4.89 -23.96
C ILE A 296 -0.52 3.99 -23.57
N PRO A 297 -0.58 2.74 -24.05
CA PRO A 297 -1.60 1.78 -23.61
C PRO A 297 -1.40 1.33 -22.14
N VAL A 298 -2.50 1.14 -21.42
CA VAL A 298 -2.53 0.93 -19.96
C VAL A 298 -3.06 -0.45 -19.60
N ALA A 299 -2.21 -1.29 -19.03
CA ALA A 299 -2.57 -2.57 -18.43
C ALA A 299 -2.58 -2.45 -16.90
N SER A 300 -3.65 -2.92 -16.26
CA SER A 300 -3.86 -2.78 -14.81
C SER A 300 -3.82 -4.11 -14.10
N THR A 301 -3.21 -4.16 -12.92
CA THR A 301 -3.40 -5.29 -11.98
C THR A 301 -4.85 -5.36 -11.49
N LEU A 302 -5.23 -6.48 -10.88
CA LEU A 302 -6.47 -6.59 -10.11
C LEU A 302 -6.66 -5.44 -9.10
N MET A 303 -5.58 -5.04 -8.41
CA MET A 303 -5.60 -3.99 -7.38
C MET A 303 -5.61 -2.58 -7.97
N GLY A 304 -5.20 -2.41 -9.23
CA GLY A 304 -5.12 -1.13 -9.95
C GLY A 304 -6.24 -0.92 -10.96
N LEU A 305 -7.18 -1.87 -11.09
CA LEU A 305 -8.15 -1.89 -12.18
C LEU A 305 -9.03 -0.64 -12.27
N SER A 306 -9.34 -0.02 -11.13
CA SER A 306 -10.16 1.20 -11.08
C SER A 306 -9.38 2.50 -11.23
N VAL A 307 -8.04 2.45 -11.29
CA VAL A 307 -7.19 3.66 -11.33
C VAL A 307 -7.34 4.43 -12.64
N TYR A 308 -7.41 3.71 -13.77
CA TYR A 308 -7.58 4.27 -15.10
C TYR A 308 -8.90 3.79 -15.69
N PHE A 309 -9.58 4.64 -16.48
CA PHE A 309 -10.92 4.34 -17.00
C PHE A 309 -10.89 3.13 -17.93
N THR A 310 -11.60 2.07 -17.58
CA THR A 310 -11.55 0.83 -18.37
C THR A 310 -12.22 0.96 -19.73
N THR A 311 -13.09 1.96 -19.90
CA THR A 311 -13.78 2.33 -21.15
C THR A 311 -12.90 3.14 -22.12
N ASN A 312 -11.78 3.70 -21.65
CA ASN A 312 -10.92 4.52 -22.48
C ASN A 312 -10.19 3.68 -23.53
N GLU A 313 -9.94 4.24 -24.73
CA GLU A 313 -9.30 3.53 -25.84
C GLU A 313 -7.90 2.98 -25.51
N TYR A 314 -7.15 3.68 -24.65
CA TYR A 314 -5.81 3.27 -24.22
C TYR A 314 -5.86 2.16 -23.16
N SER A 315 -7.02 1.87 -22.57
CA SER A 315 -7.15 0.78 -21.60
C SER A 315 -6.98 -0.58 -22.27
N LEU A 316 -6.13 -1.42 -21.68
CA LEU A 316 -5.99 -2.85 -21.97
C LEU A 316 -6.71 -3.71 -20.92
N GLN A 317 -7.41 -3.10 -19.96
CA GLN A 317 -8.03 -3.76 -18.82
C GLN A 317 -7.01 -4.55 -17.97
N MET A 318 -7.44 -5.66 -17.37
CA MET A 318 -6.63 -6.45 -16.45
C MET A 318 -5.60 -7.32 -17.19
N LEU A 319 -4.35 -7.35 -16.72
CA LEU A 319 -3.35 -8.36 -17.12
C LEU A 319 -3.17 -9.46 -16.06
N GLY A 320 -2.48 -10.54 -16.44
CA GLY A 320 -2.15 -11.67 -15.57
C GLY A 320 -2.90 -12.95 -15.94
N MET A 321 -2.96 -13.90 -15.00
CA MET A 321 -3.52 -15.24 -15.21
C MET A 321 -4.96 -15.26 -15.73
N HIS A 322 -5.79 -14.34 -15.23
CA HIS A 322 -7.17 -14.13 -15.70
C HIS A 322 -7.35 -12.79 -16.45
N GLY A 323 -6.23 -12.21 -16.90
CA GLY A 323 -6.21 -10.98 -17.66
C GLY A 323 -6.68 -11.18 -19.10
N THR A 324 -6.84 -10.07 -19.82
CA THR A 324 -7.17 -10.08 -21.23
C THR A 324 -5.96 -10.53 -22.05
N VAL A 325 -6.23 -11.20 -23.18
CA VAL A 325 -5.16 -11.66 -24.08
C VAL A 325 -4.34 -10.48 -24.58
N TYR A 326 -4.98 -9.36 -24.92
CA TYR A 326 -4.33 -8.17 -25.43
C TYR A 326 -3.52 -7.40 -24.38
N ALA A 327 -3.88 -7.44 -23.09
CA ALA A 327 -3.03 -6.89 -22.03
C ALA A 327 -1.74 -7.71 -21.85
N ASN A 328 -1.87 -9.04 -21.79
CA ASN A 328 -0.71 -9.93 -21.68
C ASN A 328 0.17 -9.83 -22.93
N TYR A 329 -0.43 -9.74 -24.12
CA TYR A 329 0.29 -9.53 -25.38
C TYR A 329 1.07 -8.22 -25.38
N ALA A 330 0.48 -7.13 -24.87
CA ALA A 330 1.14 -5.83 -24.82
C ALA A 330 2.40 -5.88 -23.94
N VAL A 331 2.33 -6.54 -22.77
CA VAL A 331 3.49 -6.68 -21.89
C VAL A 331 4.55 -7.59 -22.51
N GLU A 332 4.16 -8.72 -23.09
CA GLU A 332 5.08 -9.69 -23.70
C GLU A 332 5.85 -9.13 -24.91
N ASN A 333 5.22 -8.23 -25.67
CA ASN A 333 5.80 -7.62 -26.88
C ASN A 333 6.24 -6.17 -26.68
N SER A 334 6.24 -5.68 -25.42
CA SER A 334 6.74 -4.34 -25.11
C SER A 334 8.25 -4.27 -25.17
N ASP A 335 8.77 -3.11 -25.58
CA ASP A 335 10.20 -2.77 -25.47
C ASP A 335 10.49 -1.84 -24.28
N LEU A 336 9.45 -1.24 -23.70
CA LEU A 336 9.48 -0.44 -22.49
C LEU A 336 8.27 -0.78 -21.61
N LEU A 337 8.52 -1.23 -20.38
CA LEU A 337 7.48 -1.49 -19.39
C LEU A 337 7.57 -0.47 -18.26
N LEU A 338 6.55 0.37 -18.13
CA LEU A 338 6.42 1.37 -17.08
C LEU A 338 5.60 0.81 -15.92
N ALA A 339 6.28 0.20 -14.95
CA ALA A 339 5.70 -0.44 -13.77
C ALA A 339 5.48 0.58 -12.64
N PHE A 340 4.25 1.07 -12.47
CA PHE A 340 3.91 2.10 -11.48
C PHE A 340 3.05 1.52 -10.35
N GLY A 341 3.60 1.54 -9.12
CA GLY A 341 2.86 1.10 -7.93
C GLY A 341 2.51 -0.40 -7.90
N VAL A 342 3.34 -1.23 -8.54
CA VAL A 342 3.19 -2.69 -8.67
C VAL A 342 4.29 -3.44 -7.92
N ARG A 343 4.01 -4.71 -7.57
CA ARG A 343 4.93 -5.60 -6.85
C ARG A 343 5.46 -6.79 -7.66
N PHE A 344 5.14 -6.86 -8.96
CA PHE A 344 5.47 -8.02 -9.81
C PHE A 344 5.04 -9.36 -9.17
N ASP A 345 3.76 -9.44 -8.83
CA ASP A 345 3.13 -10.63 -8.23
C ASP A 345 3.06 -11.80 -9.21
N ASP A 346 3.17 -13.03 -8.72
CA ASP A 346 3.16 -14.26 -9.52
C ASP A 346 1.83 -14.49 -10.27
N HIS A 347 0.69 -14.04 -9.72
CA HIS A 347 -0.60 -14.08 -10.41
C HIS A 347 -0.63 -13.21 -11.68
N VAL A 348 0.27 -12.22 -11.77
CA VAL A 348 0.45 -11.38 -12.94
C VAL A 348 1.60 -11.88 -13.81
N THR A 349 2.76 -12.15 -13.21
CA THR A 349 3.97 -12.45 -13.98
C THR A 349 4.01 -13.87 -14.51
N GLY A 350 3.35 -14.82 -13.84
CA GLY A 350 3.56 -16.24 -14.08
C GLY A 350 5.06 -16.56 -13.97
N LYS A 351 5.62 -17.16 -15.03
CA LYS A 351 7.06 -17.43 -15.12
C LYS A 351 7.84 -16.11 -15.28
N LEU A 352 8.58 -15.74 -14.23
CA LEU A 352 9.33 -14.48 -14.18
C LEU A 352 10.24 -14.30 -15.38
N GLU A 353 11.03 -15.29 -15.81
CA GLU A 353 11.99 -15.11 -16.92
C GLU A 353 11.31 -14.75 -18.24
N ALA A 354 10.09 -15.25 -18.46
CA ALA A 354 9.31 -14.94 -19.66
C ALA A 354 8.67 -13.55 -19.60
N PHE A 355 8.21 -13.13 -18.41
CA PHE A 355 7.48 -11.88 -18.24
C PHE A 355 8.28 -10.65 -18.68
N ALA A 356 7.77 -9.94 -19.70
CA ALA A 356 8.40 -8.73 -20.24
C ALA A 356 9.89 -8.91 -20.58
N SER A 357 10.26 -10.11 -21.06
CA SER A 357 11.65 -10.54 -21.28
C SER A 357 12.47 -9.62 -22.20
N ARG A 358 11.81 -8.86 -23.07
CA ARG A 358 12.43 -7.97 -24.06
C ARG A 358 12.32 -6.48 -23.70
N ALA A 359 11.65 -6.14 -22.61
CA ALA A 359 11.36 -4.76 -22.25
C ALA A 359 12.43 -4.17 -21.33
N LYS A 360 12.79 -2.90 -21.54
CA LYS A 360 13.42 -2.08 -20.50
C LYS A 360 12.37 -1.80 -19.42
N ILE A 361 12.64 -2.14 -18.17
CA ILE A 361 11.66 -1.98 -17.08
C ILE A 361 11.99 -0.70 -16.29
N VAL A 362 11.02 0.21 -16.20
CA VAL A 362 11.03 1.36 -15.29
C VAL A 362 10.08 1.05 -14.15
N HIS A 363 10.55 1.12 -12.90
CA HIS A 363 9.72 0.80 -11.74
C HIS A 363 9.69 1.95 -10.74
N ILE A 364 8.49 2.46 -10.46
CA ILE A 364 8.25 3.49 -9.46
C ILE A 364 7.47 2.87 -8.30
N HIS A 365 8.06 2.92 -7.11
CA HIS A 365 7.46 2.33 -5.93
C HIS A 365 7.83 3.10 -4.65
N ILE A 366 6.88 3.16 -3.71
CA ILE A 366 7.03 3.85 -2.41
C ILE A 366 7.76 3.01 -1.37
N ASP A 367 7.92 1.71 -1.62
CA ASP A 367 8.64 0.75 -0.79
C ASP A 367 9.91 0.31 -1.50
N LEU A 368 11.05 0.58 -0.88
CA LEU A 368 12.38 0.28 -1.39
C LEU A 368 12.61 -1.23 -1.55
N ILE A 369 11.97 -2.06 -0.72
CA ILE A 369 12.15 -3.51 -0.72
C ILE A 369 11.57 -4.15 -1.98
N GLU A 370 10.52 -3.55 -2.57
CA GLU A 370 9.90 -4.08 -3.79
C GLU A 370 10.71 -3.73 -5.06
N LEU A 371 11.57 -2.71 -5.01
CA LEU A 371 12.40 -2.33 -6.15
C LEU A 371 13.51 -3.37 -6.37
N GLY A 372 13.50 -4.04 -7.52
CA GLY A 372 14.51 -5.02 -7.88
C GLY A 372 14.34 -6.40 -7.23
N LYS A 373 13.25 -6.63 -6.50
CA LYS A 373 12.98 -7.89 -5.78
C LYS A 373 12.81 -9.09 -6.71
N ASN A 374 11.86 -8.98 -7.64
CA ASN A 374 11.47 -10.08 -8.54
C ASN A 374 11.99 -9.91 -9.97
N LYS A 375 12.31 -8.67 -10.38
CA LYS A 375 12.72 -8.32 -11.74
C LYS A 375 13.87 -7.33 -11.73
N GLN A 376 14.83 -7.55 -12.62
CA GLN A 376 15.89 -6.59 -12.87
C GLN A 376 15.32 -5.34 -13.54
N LEU A 377 15.73 -4.17 -13.04
CA LEU A 377 15.19 -2.88 -13.44
C LEU A 377 16.22 -2.11 -14.26
N TRP A 378 15.75 -1.38 -15.28
CA TRP A 378 16.58 -0.44 -16.04
C TRP A 378 16.63 0.93 -15.34
N VAL A 379 15.46 1.41 -14.88
CA VAL A 379 15.34 2.59 -14.01
C VAL A 379 14.47 2.20 -12.82
N SER A 380 14.90 2.61 -11.63
CA SER A 380 14.10 2.50 -10.42
C SER A 380 13.95 3.88 -9.78
N VAL A 381 12.75 4.20 -9.33
CA VAL A 381 12.46 5.44 -8.62
C VAL A 381 11.78 5.12 -7.30
N PHE A 382 12.49 5.38 -6.21
CA PHE A 382 11.96 5.30 -4.86
C PHE A 382 11.19 6.59 -4.53
N ALA A 383 9.88 6.58 -4.81
CA ALA A 383 9.01 7.74 -4.65
C ALA A 383 7.53 7.33 -4.52
N ASP A 384 6.72 8.25 -3.98
CA ASP A 384 5.27 8.21 -4.21
C ASP A 384 5.00 8.40 -5.72
N VAL A 385 4.23 7.48 -6.30
CA VAL A 385 3.88 7.49 -7.71
C VAL A 385 3.15 8.78 -8.11
N LYS A 386 2.31 9.34 -7.23
CA LYS A 386 1.63 10.61 -7.48
C LYS A 386 2.63 11.72 -7.74
N VAL A 387 3.58 11.90 -6.82
CA VAL A 387 4.60 12.96 -6.89
C VAL A 387 5.53 12.74 -8.09
N ALA A 388 5.88 11.48 -8.38
CA ALA A 388 6.67 11.15 -9.56
C ALA A 388 5.93 11.49 -10.87
N LEU A 389 4.64 11.15 -10.98
CA LEU A 389 3.82 11.49 -12.15
C LEU A 389 3.65 13.00 -12.31
N GLU A 390 3.43 13.76 -11.22
CA GLU A 390 3.39 15.22 -11.26
C GLU A 390 4.70 15.81 -11.81
N GLY A 391 5.84 15.30 -11.36
CA GLY A 391 7.16 15.70 -11.86
C GLY A 391 7.36 15.36 -13.33
N ILE A 392 7.01 14.13 -13.75
CA ILE A 392 7.13 13.70 -15.14
C ILE A 392 6.22 14.53 -16.05
N ASN A 393 4.95 14.76 -15.67
CA ASN A 393 4.01 15.58 -16.42
C ASN A 393 4.54 17.00 -16.63
N ARG A 394 5.13 17.60 -15.59
CA ARG A 394 5.76 18.91 -15.67
C ARG A 394 6.93 18.93 -16.66
N ILE A 395 7.77 17.90 -16.67
CA ILE A 395 8.88 17.78 -17.62
C ILE A 395 8.37 17.66 -19.06
N LEU A 396 7.36 16.81 -19.29
CA LEU A 396 6.74 16.61 -20.61
C LEU A 396 6.16 17.90 -21.17
N GLU A 397 5.43 18.66 -20.33
CA GLU A 397 4.83 19.94 -20.68
C GLU A 397 5.90 21.01 -20.96
N LYS A 398 6.90 21.14 -20.07
CA LYS A 398 8.00 22.10 -20.21
C LYS A 398 8.83 21.86 -21.48
N LYS A 399 9.06 20.60 -21.84
CA LYS A 399 9.78 20.23 -23.07
C LYS A 399 8.92 20.41 -24.34
N GLY A 400 7.60 20.58 -24.21
CA GLY A 400 6.69 20.77 -25.35
C GLY A 400 6.65 19.56 -26.30
N ILE A 401 6.98 18.36 -25.82
CA ILE A 401 7.20 17.16 -26.65
C ILE A 401 5.93 16.32 -26.86
N LYS A 402 4.74 16.83 -26.54
CA LYS A 402 3.47 16.12 -26.70
C LYS A 402 3.30 15.52 -28.12
N ASN A 403 3.72 16.26 -29.14
CA ASN A 403 3.58 15.86 -30.54
C ASN A 403 4.73 14.96 -31.05
N LYS A 404 5.72 14.63 -30.21
CA LYS A 404 6.84 13.75 -30.60
C LYS A 404 6.56 12.27 -30.36
N PHE A 405 5.54 11.94 -29.59
CA PHE A 405 5.18 10.56 -29.30
C PHE A 405 4.24 10.03 -30.39
N ASP A 406 4.72 9.11 -31.20
CA ASP A 406 3.91 8.38 -32.16
C ASP A 406 3.92 6.89 -31.86
N PHE A 407 2.91 6.46 -31.09
CA PHE A 407 2.62 5.05 -30.81
C PHE A 407 1.40 4.55 -31.57
N GLN A 408 0.98 5.23 -32.65
CA GLN A 408 -0.24 4.85 -33.38
C GLN A 408 -0.14 3.43 -33.93
N GLY A 409 0.95 3.08 -34.62
CA GLY A 409 1.15 1.72 -35.16
C GLY A 409 1.14 0.64 -34.07
N TRP A 410 1.69 0.94 -32.89
CA TRP A 410 1.63 0.01 -31.75
C TRP A 410 0.20 -0.15 -31.21
N ARG A 411 -0.54 0.95 -31.07
CA ARG A 411 -1.94 0.91 -30.64
C ARG A 411 -2.84 0.17 -31.64
N GLU A 412 -2.59 0.33 -32.94
CA GLU A 412 -3.30 -0.41 -33.99
C GLU A 412 -3.02 -1.91 -33.90
N GLU A 413 -1.77 -2.32 -33.69
CA GLU A 413 -1.40 -3.72 -33.45
C GLU A 413 -2.16 -4.29 -32.23
N LEU A 414 -2.24 -3.54 -31.13
CA LEU A 414 -3.01 -3.94 -29.95
C LEU A 414 -4.52 -3.98 -30.20
N ASN A 415 -5.06 -3.06 -31.00
CA ASN A 415 -6.47 -3.06 -31.38
C ASN A 415 -6.83 -4.29 -32.22
N VAL A 416 -5.93 -4.76 -33.10
CA VAL A 416 -6.11 -6.03 -33.81
C VAL A 416 -6.22 -7.19 -32.82
N GLN A 417 -5.39 -7.22 -31.77
CA GLN A 417 -5.49 -8.25 -30.73
C GLN A 417 -6.79 -8.14 -29.92
N LYS A 418 -7.24 -6.93 -29.59
CA LYS A 418 -8.53 -6.69 -28.92
C LYS A 418 -9.71 -7.23 -29.73
N LEU A 419 -9.71 -6.99 -31.03
CA LEU A 419 -10.77 -7.47 -31.94
C LEU A 419 -10.71 -8.97 -32.17
N LYS A 420 -9.50 -9.56 -32.23
CA LYS A 420 -9.31 -10.99 -32.45
C LYS A 420 -9.60 -11.83 -31.20
N PHE A 421 -9.26 -11.30 -30.02
CA PHE A 421 -9.39 -12.01 -28.74
C PHE A 421 -10.10 -11.15 -27.68
N PRO A 422 -11.36 -10.73 -27.92
CA PRO A 422 -12.13 -10.02 -26.92
C PRO A 422 -12.53 -10.96 -25.76
N LEU A 423 -12.88 -10.38 -24.62
CA LEU A 423 -13.53 -11.13 -23.56
C LEU A 423 -14.86 -11.67 -24.09
N SER A 424 -15.10 -12.97 -23.90
CA SER A 424 -16.28 -13.66 -24.41
C SER A 424 -16.76 -14.72 -23.41
N TYR A 425 -18.04 -15.03 -23.48
CA TYR A 425 -18.67 -16.09 -22.70
C TYR A 425 -19.78 -16.74 -23.53
N LYS A 426 -20.17 -17.95 -23.17
CA LYS A 426 -21.25 -18.70 -23.84
C LYS A 426 -22.57 -18.53 -23.08
N THR A 427 -23.66 -18.49 -23.82
CA THR A 427 -25.04 -18.51 -23.31
C THR A 427 -25.66 -19.87 -23.61
N PHE A 428 -26.38 -20.45 -22.64
CA PHE A 428 -26.94 -21.80 -22.76
C PHE A 428 -28.45 -21.79 -22.52
N GLY A 429 -29.24 -21.73 -23.59
CA GLY A 429 -30.70 -21.65 -23.52
C GLY A 429 -31.16 -20.51 -22.61
N ASP A 430 -32.07 -20.82 -21.69
CA ASP A 430 -32.63 -19.86 -20.73
C ASP A 430 -31.79 -19.71 -19.44
N SER A 431 -30.60 -20.31 -19.38
CA SER A 431 -29.73 -20.20 -18.20
C SER A 431 -29.09 -18.82 -18.10
N ILE A 432 -29.02 -18.30 -16.87
CA ILE A 432 -28.39 -17.01 -16.60
C ILE A 432 -26.85 -17.16 -16.62
N SER A 433 -26.19 -16.51 -17.59
CA SER A 433 -24.74 -16.39 -17.59
C SER A 433 -24.28 -15.34 -16.56
N PRO A 434 -23.41 -15.67 -15.59
CA PRO A 434 -22.99 -14.73 -14.54
C PRO A 434 -22.27 -13.50 -15.10
N GLN A 435 -21.58 -13.63 -16.23
CA GLN A 435 -20.95 -12.50 -16.94
C GLN A 435 -21.99 -11.50 -17.43
N ASN A 436 -23.10 -11.99 -17.98
CA ASN A 436 -24.21 -11.16 -18.47
C ASN A 436 -24.85 -10.38 -17.30
N VAL A 437 -25.02 -11.01 -16.14
CA VAL A 437 -25.55 -10.34 -14.93
C VAL A 437 -24.69 -9.12 -14.56
N ILE A 438 -23.37 -9.26 -14.62
CA ILE A 438 -22.43 -8.19 -14.29
C ILE A 438 -22.46 -7.09 -15.35
N GLN A 439 -22.60 -7.42 -16.63
CA GLN A 439 -22.75 -6.43 -17.70
C GLN A 439 -24.05 -5.64 -17.56
N ILE A 440 -25.16 -6.31 -17.27
CA ILE A 440 -26.44 -5.64 -16.99
C ILE A 440 -26.30 -4.73 -15.77
N LEU A 441 -25.61 -5.18 -14.71
CA LEU A 441 -25.33 -4.34 -13.54
C LEU A 441 -24.49 -3.11 -13.92
N ASP A 442 -23.47 -3.26 -14.75
CA ASP A 442 -22.64 -2.15 -15.27
C ASP A 442 -23.49 -1.14 -16.05
N GLU A 443 -24.34 -1.60 -16.96
CA GLU A 443 -25.24 -0.77 -17.75
C GLU A 443 -26.24 0.00 -16.88
N LEU A 444 -26.90 -0.70 -15.94
CA LEU A 444 -27.91 -0.09 -15.05
C LEU A 444 -27.29 0.91 -14.07
N THR A 445 -26.03 0.71 -13.68
CA THR A 445 -25.31 1.59 -12.75
C THR A 445 -24.42 2.62 -13.45
N ASN A 446 -24.35 2.57 -14.78
CA ASN A 446 -23.49 3.39 -15.62
C ASN A 446 -22.01 3.37 -15.15
N GLY A 447 -21.50 2.21 -14.74
CA GLY A 447 -20.12 2.04 -14.26
C GLY A 447 -19.75 2.82 -12.98
N ASN A 448 -20.74 3.33 -12.22
CA ASN A 448 -20.53 4.21 -11.07
C ASN A 448 -20.69 3.54 -9.70
N ALA A 449 -21.12 2.28 -9.65
CA ALA A 449 -21.28 1.55 -8.40
C ALA A 449 -19.93 1.24 -7.74
N ILE A 450 -19.95 1.12 -6.40
CA ILE A 450 -18.83 0.52 -5.66
C ILE A 450 -19.10 -0.98 -5.64
N ILE A 451 -18.20 -1.75 -6.24
CA ILE A 451 -18.28 -3.20 -6.35
C ILE A 451 -17.34 -3.83 -5.32
N THR A 452 -17.93 -4.55 -4.38
CA THR A 452 -17.23 -5.41 -3.41
C THR A 452 -17.47 -6.87 -3.78
N THR A 453 -16.44 -7.70 -3.70
CA THR A 453 -16.55 -9.13 -4.02
C THR A 453 -15.86 -9.98 -2.97
N GLY A 454 -16.36 -11.20 -2.74
CA GLY A 454 -15.55 -12.27 -2.16
C GLY A 454 -14.45 -12.75 -3.12
N VAL A 455 -13.84 -13.90 -2.82
CA VAL A 455 -12.79 -14.51 -3.68
C VAL A 455 -13.38 -15.68 -4.47
N GLY A 456 -13.11 -15.75 -5.77
CA GLY A 456 -13.59 -16.84 -6.62
C GLY A 456 -13.85 -16.43 -8.08
N GLN A 457 -14.58 -17.26 -8.82
CA GLN A 457 -14.90 -16.97 -10.22
C GLN A 457 -15.72 -15.67 -10.38
N HIS A 458 -16.64 -15.39 -9.45
CA HIS A 458 -17.43 -14.16 -9.45
C HIS A 458 -16.56 -12.91 -9.30
N GLN A 459 -15.43 -13.00 -8.57
CA GLN A 459 -14.44 -11.91 -8.49
C GLN A 459 -13.82 -11.66 -9.87
N MET A 460 -13.39 -12.71 -10.56
CA MET A 460 -12.77 -12.58 -11.88
C MET A 460 -13.77 -12.07 -12.93
N TRP A 461 -15.04 -12.49 -12.86
CA TRP A 461 -16.05 -11.94 -13.76
C TRP A 461 -16.36 -10.47 -13.44
N ALA A 462 -16.38 -10.08 -12.16
CA ALA A 462 -16.58 -8.68 -11.79
C ALA A 462 -15.44 -7.77 -12.28
N THR A 463 -14.22 -8.29 -12.37
CA THR A 463 -13.06 -7.55 -12.88
C THR A 463 -13.03 -7.48 -14.40
N GLN A 464 -13.50 -8.53 -15.07
CA GLN A 464 -13.52 -8.64 -16.52
C GLN A 464 -14.68 -7.88 -17.17
N PHE A 465 -15.87 -7.93 -16.56
CA PHE A 465 -17.11 -7.51 -17.23
C PHE A 465 -17.74 -6.22 -16.69
N TYR A 466 -17.31 -5.71 -15.53
CA TYR A 466 -17.76 -4.40 -15.04
C TYR A 466 -16.78 -3.29 -15.45
N LYS A 467 -17.28 -2.15 -15.94
CA LYS A 467 -16.43 -1.08 -16.47
C LYS A 467 -16.26 0.07 -15.47
N TYR A 468 -15.16 0.02 -14.71
CA TYR A 468 -14.81 1.04 -13.72
C TYR A 468 -14.42 2.39 -14.35
N GLN A 469 -15.14 3.45 -13.99
CA GLN A 469 -14.90 4.82 -14.47
C GLN A 469 -14.26 5.74 -13.44
N ARG A 470 -14.00 5.29 -12.21
CA ARG A 470 -13.36 6.09 -11.15
C ARG A 470 -12.49 5.20 -10.25
N PRO A 471 -11.42 5.74 -9.64
CA PRO A 471 -10.65 5.02 -8.64
C PRO A 471 -11.53 4.64 -7.44
N ARG A 472 -11.13 3.58 -6.73
CA ARG A 472 -11.79 3.08 -5.50
C ARG A 472 -13.20 2.52 -5.71
N LYS A 473 -13.59 2.25 -6.97
CA LYS A 473 -14.86 1.60 -7.30
C LYS A 473 -14.78 0.08 -7.26
N MET A 474 -13.60 -0.50 -7.43
CA MET A 474 -13.34 -1.91 -7.16
C MET A 474 -12.73 -2.03 -5.76
N VAL A 475 -13.44 -2.72 -4.87
CA VAL A 475 -12.97 -3.01 -3.51
C VAL A 475 -12.82 -4.53 -3.38
N ASN A 476 -11.58 -4.99 -3.51
CA ASN A 476 -11.21 -6.38 -3.22
C ASN A 476 -10.74 -6.48 -1.77
N ILE A 477 -11.48 -7.25 -0.98
CA ILE A 477 -11.10 -7.64 0.38
C ILE A 477 -10.49 -9.04 0.23
N ASN A 478 -9.16 -9.12 0.25
CA ASN A 478 -8.49 -10.40 0.16
C ASN A 478 -8.42 -11.01 1.55
N VAL A 479 -9.04 -12.17 1.72
CA VAL A 479 -8.80 -13.05 2.87
C VAL A 479 -7.52 -13.82 2.53
N SER A 480 -6.36 -13.24 2.84
CA SER A 480 -5.06 -13.93 2.70
C SER A 480 -4.69 -14.67 3.96
#